data_AF-A0A183NU42-F1
#
_entry.id   AF-A0A183NU42-F1
#
_cell.length_a   1.000
_cell.length_b   1.000
_cell.length_c   1.000
_cell.angle_alpha   90.00
_cell.angle_beta   90.00
_cell.angle_gamma   90.00
#
_symmetry.space_group_name_H-M   'P 1'
#
loop_
_entity.id
_entity.type
_entity.pdbx_description
1 polymer ?
#
loop_
_entity_poly.entity_id
_entity_poly.type
_entity_poly.pdbx_seq_one_letter_code
_entity_poly.pdbx_strand_id
1 'polypeptide(L)'
;MIFLNQAMMSDSDSSNKVISTFEDFYHISSSYGFGLHTFSIPTVIKIRNSSDSKDQLRCRIYFISYPSTRFQPGTKPSLFFADLIRQNSSDDQLIWYPLLPNEFLDYNNYCLSNCGKLIICASSEIYSTEDNTCFGEQPSSLELVKAPLSSAIQPIMCPFNSDFIVCLSNENIYIGYIPTNTWIPVTNHTNNSGLSAGFPPFVVQEEFDRYVGYWWRPTMTNDHYYQLLYEEVDERNVAVTRLFHGEFGGGWENQRYPIAGTENASSNLKICQFKLDSMGKISNVQTLALRSPLKQYLPNFEYLVRAGWTPDGN
;
A
#
# COMPACT_ATOMS: atom_id res chain seq x y z
N MET A 1 -0.83 -3.88 -22.44
CA MET A 1 -1.03 -5.17 -21.74
C MET A 1 -0.57 -4.90 -20.32
N ILE A 2 -1.51 -4.52 -19.43
CA ILE A 2 -1.18 -4.05 -18.07
C ILE A 2 -1.30 -5.25 -17.15
N PHE A 3 -0.20 -5.61 -16.50
CA PHE A 3 -0.14 -6.71 -15.54
C PHE A 3 -1.01 -6.38 -14.33
N LEU A 4 -2.07 -7.17 -14.14
CA LEU A 4 -2.87 -7.19 -12.91
C LEU A 4 -2.05 -7.94 -11.85
N ASN A 5 -1.50 -7.21 -10.88
CA ASN A 5 -0.84 -7.78 -9.71
C ASN A 5 -1.84 -8.65 -8.92
N GLN A 6 -1.73 -9.97 -9.07
CA GLN A 6 -2.32 -10.95 -8.16
C GLN A 6 -1.52 -10.92 -6.84
N ALA A 7 -1.77 -9.92 -5.99
CA ALA A 7 -1.44 -10.00 -4.57
C ALA A 7 -2.71 -10.42 -3.81
N MET A 8 -3.10 -11.68 -3.99
CA MET A 8 -4.16 -12.32 -3.21
C MET A 8 -3.54 -12.95 -1.97
N MET A 9 -4.16 -12.61 -0.84
CA MET A 9 -3.85 -12.98 0.53
C MET A 9 -3.51 -14.47 0.69
N SER A 10 -2.34 -14.76 1.27
CA SER A 10 -2.05 -16.05 1.88
C SER A 10 -1.92 -15.85 3.40
N ASP A 11 -3.03 -15.85 4.11
CA ASP A 11 -3.02 -16.09 5.55
C ASP A 11 -3.68 -17.45 5.80
N SER A 12 -2.84 -18.42 6.14
CA SER A 12 -3.26 -19.70 6.67
C SER A 12 -3.56 -19.53 8.16
N ASP A 13 -4.84 -19.39 8.51
CA ASP A 13 -5.26 -19.56 9.90
C ASP A 13 -6.49 -20.47 10.00
N SER A 14 -6.30 -21.58 10.69
CA SER A 14 -7.26 -22.67 10.85
C SER A 14 -8.22 -22.36 11.98
N SER A 15 -9.32 -21.70 11.67
CA SER A 15 -10.59 -21.81 12.41
C SER A 15 -11.71 -21.42 11.45
N ASN A 16 -12.87 -22.07 11.55
CA ASN A 16 -14.00 -22.00 10.60
C ASN A 16 -14.57 -20.58 10.39
N LYS A 17 -13.83 -19.70 9.74
CA LYS A 17 -14.31 -18.49 9.08
C LYS A 17 -14.32 -18.80 7.59
N VAL A 18 -15.49 -18.64 6.97
CA VAL A 18 -15.60 -18.67 5.51
C VAL A 18 -14.71 -17.54 4.99
N ILE A 19 -13.53 -17.88 4.49
CA ILE A 19 -12.64 -16.96 3.80
C ILE A 19 -13.34 -16.65 2.49
N SER A 20 -13.92 -15.46 2.37
CA SER A 20 -14.54 -15.00 1.14
C SER A 20 -13.44 -14.79 0.10
N THR A 21 -13.35 -15.69 -0.87
CA THR A 21 -12.36 -15.67 -1.95
C THR A 21 -12.72 -14.66 -3.04
N PHE A 22 -11.76 -14.32 -3.92
CA PHE A 22 -12.07 -13.56 -5.15
C PHE A 22 -13.16 -14.22 -5.99
N GLU A 23 -13.18 -15.55 -6.00
CA GLU A 23 -14.14 -16.36 -6.73
C GLU A 23 -15.56 -16.15 -6.18
N ASP A 24 -15.72 -16.15 -4.85
CA ASP A 24 -17.00 -15.82 -4.21
C ASP A 24 -17.46 -14.40 -4.55
N PHE A 25 -16.55 -13.43 -4.55
CA PHE A 25 -16.83 -12.06 -4.98
C PHE A 25 -17.21 -12.00 -6.46
N TYR A 26 -16.50 -12.70 -7.35
CA TYR A 26 -16.76 -12.67 -8.79
C TYR A 26 -18.14 -13.27 -9.09
N HIS A 27 -18.49 -14.37 -8.44
CA HIS A 27 -19.81 -14.98 -8.57
C HIS A 27 -20.92 -14.03 -8.12
N ILE A 28 -20.77 -13.39 -6.95
CA ILE A 28 -21.75 -12.43 -6.44
C ILE A 28 -21.82 -11.18 -7.34
N SER A 29 -20.69 -10.59 -7.71
CA SER A 29 -20.67 -9.39 -8.55
C SER A 29 -21.20 -9.64 -9.96
N SER A 30 -20.96 -10.82 -10.53
CA SER A 30 -21.50 -11.21 -11.84
C SER A 30 -23.03 -11.26 -11.86
N SER A 31 -23.68 -11.70 -10.76
CA SER A 31 -25.14 -11.67 -10.67
C SER A 31 -25.73 -10.26 -10.56
N TYR A 32 -24.92 -9.28 -10.14
CA TYR A 32 -25.27 -7.86 -10.11
C TYR A 32 -24.93 -7.11 -11.42
N GLY A 33 -24.47 -7.81 -12.47
CA GLY A 33 -24.20 -7.22 -13.79
C GLY A 33 -22.82 -6.55 -13.95
N PHE A 34 -21.83 -6.91 -13.12
CA PHE A 34 -20.42 -6.55 -13.36
C PHE A 34 -19.84 -7.31 -14.57
N GLY A 35 -20.25 -6.92 -15.77
CA GLY A 35 -19.75 -7.47 -17.03
C GLY A 35 -18.69 -6.57 -17.69
N LEU A 36 -17.77 -7.19 -18.44
CA LEU A 36 -16.69 -6.55 -19.23
C LEU A 36 -17.14 -5.43 -20.19
N HIS A 37 -18.44 -5.31 -20.47
CA HIS A 37 -18.99 -4.46 -21.54
C HIS A 37 -19.87 -3.30 -21.06
N THR A 38 -20.25 -3.27 -19.78
CA THR A 38 -21.23 -2.30 -19.24
C THR A 38 -20.65 -1.35 -18.21
N PHE A 39 -19.61 -1.76 -17.48
CA PHE A 39 -19.01 -0.98 -16.40
C PHE A 39 -17.49 -1.04 -16.45
N SER A 40 -16.85 0.03 -16.02
CA SER A 40 -15.41 0.05 -15.76
C SER A 40 -15.09 -1.01 -14.70
N ILE A 41 -14.20 -1.95 -15.06
CA ILE A 41 -13.83 -3.08 -14.22
C ILE A 41 -13.32 -2.53 -12.87
N PRO A 42 -13.93 -2.88 -11.73
CA PRO A 42 -13.45 -2.44 -10.43
C PRO A 42 -12.02 -2.95 -10.21
N THR A 43 -11.11 -2.04 -9.90
CA THR A 43 -9.73 -2.35 -9.52
C THR A 43 -9.55 -2.11 -8.02
N VAL A 44 -8.65 -2.90 -7.40
CA VAL A 44 -8.31 -2.78 -5.96
C VAL A 44 -9.55 -2.89 -5.06
N ILE A 45 -10.10 -4.09 -4.96
CA ILE A 45 -11.31 -4.35 -4.19
C ILE A 45 -10.94 -4.66 -2.74
N LYS A 46 -11.53 -3.94 -1.79
CA LYS A 46 -11.39 -4.23 -0.36
C LYS A 46 -12.75 -4.39 0.30
N ILE A 47 -12.85 -5.32 1.24
CA ILE A 47 -14.10 -5.74 1.85
C ILE A 47 -14.06 -5.42 3.33
N ARG A 48 -15.07 -4.70 3.81
CA ARG A 48 -15.35 -4.50 5.24
C ARG A 48 -16.60 -5.29 5.61
N ASN A 49 -16.42 -6.33 6.41
CA ASN A 49 -17.54 -7.16 6.86
C ASN A 49 -18.37 -6.44 7.93
N SER A 50 -19.69 -6.57 7.83
CA SER A 50 -20.65 -6.10 8.84
C SER A 50 -21.52 -7.29 9.23
N SER A 51 -21.22 -7.92 10.37
CA SER A 51 -22.06 -9.00 10.90
C SER A 51 -23.21 -8.42 11.72
N ASP A 52 -24.44 -8.71 11.33
CA ASP A 52 -25.64 -8.46 12.14
C ASP A 52 -26.13 -9.79 12.77
N SER A 53 -26.84 -9.68 13.88
CA SER A 53 -27.44 -10.73 14.72
C SER A 53 -28.32 -11.78 14.01
N LYS A 54 -28.57 -11.64 12.70
CA LYS A 54 -29.51 -12.45 11.91
C LYS A 54 -28.86 -13.38 10.88
N ASP A 55 -27.58 -13.69 11.00
CA ASP A 55 -26.86 -14.68 10.17
C ASP A 55 -26.79 -14.35 8.65
N GLN A 56 -27.19 -13.14 8.26
CA GLN A 56 -27.09 -12.67 6.89
C GLN A 56 -25.74 -11.99 6.67
N LEU A 57 -24.90 -12.58 5.82
CA LEU A 57 -23.61 -11.99 5.43
C LEU A 57 -23.87 -10.66 4.71
N ARG A 58 -23.44 -9.57 5.36
CA ARG A 58 -23.42 -8.21 4.80
C ARG A 58 -21.98 -7.73 4.74
N CYS A 59 -21.60 -7.13 3.63
CA CYS A 59 -20.28 -6.50 3.51
C CYS A 59 -20.37 -5.20 2.74
N ARG A 60 -19.52 -4.26 3.11
CA ARG A 60 -19.25 -3.07 2.31
C ARG A 60 -18.03 -3.32 1.48
N ILE A 61 -18.13 -3.09 0.17
CA ILE A 61 -17.00 -3.14 -0.75
C ILE A 61 -16.55 -1.74 -1.07
N TYR A 62 -15.23 -1.58 -1.20
CA TYR A 62 -14.57 -0.38 -1.70
C TYR A 62 -13.81 -0.78 -2.95
N PHE A 63 -13.84 0.06 -3.98
CA PHE A 63 -13.17 -0.23 -5.24
C PHE A 63 -12.87 1.05 -6.01
N ILE A 64 -11.78 1.04 -6.77
CA ILE A 64 -11.48 2.11 -7.72
C ILE A 64 -12.14 1.76 -9.05
N SER A 65 -12.80 2.73 -9.68
CA SER A 65 -13.37 2.54 -11.01
C SER A 65 -13.28 3.82 -11.82
N TYR A 66 -13.38 3.72 -13.14
CA TYR A 66 -13.50 4.87 -14.02
C TYR A 66 -14.98 5.19 -14.23
N PRO A 67 -15.43 6.45 -14.10
CA PRO A 67 -16.84 6.78 -14.28
C PRO A 67 -17.37 6.33 -15.65
N SER A 68 -18.58 5.79 -15.66
CA SER A 68 -19.31 5.37 -16.85
C SER A 68 -19.80 6.60 -17.63
N THR A 69 -18.91 7.27 -18.35
CA THR A 69 -19.31 8.24 -19.38
C THR A 69 -18.51 7.98 -20.65
N ARG A 70 -19.17 7.31 -21.63
CA ARG A 70 -18.79 7.17 -23.04
C ARG A 70 -17.36 7.66 -23.36
N PHE A 71 -16.34 6.86 -23.04
CA PHE A 71 -14.93 7.00 -23.46
C PHE A 71 -14.49 8.44 -23.81
N GLN A 72 -14.69 9.40 -22.91
CA GLN A 72 -14.07 10.72 -23.09
C GLN A 72 -12.62 10.62 -22.61
N PRO A 73 -11.62 10.91 -23.46
CA PRO A 73 -10.23 11.01 -23.03
C PRO A 73 -10.12 11.99 -21.85
N GLY A 74 -9.54 11.55 -20.73
CA GLY A 74 -9.38 12.37 -19.52
C GLY A 74 -10.38 12.11 -18.38
N THR A 75 -11.25 11.09 -18.49
CA THR A 75 -12.03 10.60 -17.34
C THR A 75 -11.10 10.01 -16.28
N LYS A 76 -11.22 10.48 -15.03
CA LYS A 76 -10.33 10.13 -13.93
C LYS A 76 -10.91 9.00 -13.08
N PRO A 77 -10.10 8.07 -12.55
CA PRO A 77 -10.60 7.06 -11.62
C PRO A 77 -11.09 7.74 -10.34
N SER A 78 -12.08 7.13 -9.67
CA SER A 78 -12.53 7.54 -8.33
C SER A 78 -12.71 6.33 -7.43
N LEU A 79 -12.66 6.56 -6.11
CA LEU A 79 -12.93 5.54 -5.10
C LEU A 79 -14.43 5.48 -4.86
N PHE A 80 -15.01 4.29 -5.03
CA PHE A 80 -16.42 4.00 -4.85
C PHE A 80 -16.61 3.04 -3.68
N PHE A 81 -17.82 3.03 -3.14
CA PHE A 81 -18.27 1.98 -2.25
C PHE A 81 -19.64 1.44 -2.68
N ALA A 82 -19.91 0.20 -2.27
CA ALA A 82 -21.22 -0.41 -2.40
C ALA A 82 -21.49 -1.36 -1.24
N ASP A 83 -22.75 -1.51 -0.90
CA ASP A 83 -23.21 -2.41 0.15
C ASP A 83 -23.78 -3.69 -0.48
N LEU A 84 -23.19 -4.83 -0.12
CA LEU A 84 -23.60 -6.15 -0.57
C LEU A 84 -24.30 -6.89 0.56
N ILE A 85 -25.43 -7.50 0.22
CA ILE A 85 -26.14 -8.46 1.06
C ILE A 85 -26.14 -9.78 0.30
N ARG A 86 -25.75 -10.87 0.96
CA ARG A 86 -25.94 -12.20 0.39
C ARG A 86 -27.45 -12.45 0.23
N GLN A 87 -27.95 -12.37 -1.00
CA GLN A 87 -29.31 -12.73 -1.38
C GLN A 87 -29.33 -14.05 -2.15
N ASN A 88 -30.48 -14.73 -2.14
CA ASN A 88 -30.74 -15.94 -2.93
C ASN A 88 -31.42 -15.62 -4.29
N SER A 89 -31.62 -14.34 -4.65
CA SER A 89 -32.34 -13.89 -5.84
C SER A 89 -31.45 -13.05 -6.78
N SER A 90 -31.67 -13.21 -8.08
CA SER A 90 -30.79 -12.74 -9.18
C SER A 90 -31.11 -11.35 -9.74
N ASP A 91 -32.10 -10.62 -9.20
CA ASP A 91 -32.72 -9.49 -9.91
C ASP A 91 -32.36 -8.10 -9.36
N ASP A 92 -31.49 -8.01 -8.34
CA ASP A 92 -31.08 -6.71 -7.81
C ASP A 92 -29.90 -6.12 -8.61
N GLN A 93 -29.97 -4.81 -8.89
CA GLN A 93 -28.85 -4.04 -9.45
C GLN A 93 -27.97 -3.51 -8.31
N LEU A 94 -26.64 -3.64 -8.42
CA LEU A 94 -25.76 -3.06 -7.41
C LEU A 94 -25.71 -1.55 -7.56
N ILE A 95 -26.17 -0.84 -6.54
CA ILE A 95 -26.03 0.61 -6.44
C ILE A 95 -24.71 0.92 -5.74
N TRP A 96 -23.89 1.75 -6.37
CA TRP A 96 -22.62 2.21 -5.84
C TRP A 96 -22.57 3.73 -5.84
N TYR A 97 -21.79 4.28 -4.91
CA TYR A 97 -21.68 5.72 -4.71
C TYR A 97 -20.21 6.15 -4.68
N PRO A 98 -19.87 7.33 -5.24
CA PRO A 98 -18.53 7.88 -5.09
C PRO A 98 -18.28 8.16 -3.61
N LEU A 99 -17.16 7.66 -3.10
CA LEU A 99 -16.74 7.87 -1.72
C LEU A 99 -15.96 9.18 -1.56
N LEU A 100 -15.17 9.54 -2.59
CA LEU A 100 -14.31 10.72 -2.59
C LEU A 100 -14.72 11.69 -3.71
N PRO A 101 -14.46 12.99 -3.54
CA PRO A 101 -14.66 13.98 -4.60
C PRO A 101 -13.80 13.66 -5.84
N ASN A 102 -14.28 14.03 -7.03
CA ASN A 102 -13.59 13.86 -8.31
C ASN A 102 -12.32 14.75 -8.47
N GLU A 103 -11.89 15.43 -7.42
CA GLU A 103 -10.80 16.41 -7.43
C GLU A 103 -9.42 15.76 -7.33
N PHE A 104 -9.31 14.55 -6.78
CA PHE A 104 -8.03 13.85 -6.64
C PHE A 104 -7.65 13.16 -7.94
N LEU A 105 -6.44 13.44 -8.39
CA LEU A 105 -5.84 12.91 -9.59
C LEU A 105 -5.09 11.60 -9.26
N ASP A 106 -5.40 10.55 -10.03
CA ASP A 106 -4.61 9.33 -10.18
C ASP A 106 -4.52 8.42 -8.93
N TYR A 107 -5.66 7.82 -8.57
CA TYR A 107 -5.71 6.76 -7.55
C TYR A 107 -5.09 5.47 -8.11
N ASN A 108 -3.87 5.18 -7.69
CA ASN A 108 -3.21 3.93 -8.07
C ASN A 108 -3.37 2.83 -7.02
N ASN A 109 -3.59 3.19 -5.74
CA ASN A 109 -3.78 2.24 -4.66
C ASN A 109 -4.36 2.92 -3.40
N TYR A 110 -4.95 2.15 -2.49
CA TYR A 110 -5.38 2.63 -1.17
C TYR A 110 -5.26 1.53 -0.11
N CYS A 111 -5.08 1.91 1.16
CA CYS A 111 -5.21 1.00 2.30
C CYS A 111 -6.60 1.14 2.94
N LEU A 112 -7.18 0.01 3.36
CA LEU A 112 -8.43 -0.03 4.13
C LEU A 112 -8.17 -0.88 5.37
N SER A 113 -8.52 -0.36 6.53
CA SER A 113 -8.55 -1.11 7.78
C SER A 113 -9.92 -1.74 8.01
N ASN A 114 -9.97 -2.78 8.86
CA ASN A 114 -11.24 -3.41 9.25
C ASN A 114 -12.20 -2.44 9.97
N CYS A 115 -11.69 -1.37 10.58
CA CYS A 115 -12.51 -0.34 11.22
C CYS A 115 -12.99 0.76 10.28
N GLY A 116 -12.68 0.70 8.97
CA GLY A 116 -13.12 1.70 8.00
C GLY A 116 -12.16 2.87 7.79
N LYS A 117 -10.96 2.84 8.37
CA LYS A 117 -9.91 3.82 8.06
C LYS A 117 -9.38 3.58 6.67
N LEU A 118 -9.22 4.66 5.92
CA LEU A 118 -8.79 4.69 4.54
C LEU A 118 -7.54 5.55 4.42
N ILE A 119 -6.51 5.01 3.77
CA ILE A 119 -5.33 5.77 3.36
C ILE A 119 -5.24 5.76 1.86
N ILE A 120 -5.16 6.94 1.30
CA ILE A 120 -5.26 7.20 -0.12
C ILE A 120 -3.95 7.84 -0.57
N CYS A 121 -3.34 7.30 -1.61
CA CYS A 121 -2.20 7.91 -2.27
C CYS A 121 -2.67 8.48 -3.60
N ALA A 122 -2.60 9.80 -3.76
CA ALA A 122 -3.00 10.50 -4.98
C ALA A 122 -2.00 11.62 -5.27
N SER A 123 -1.52 11.71 -6.51
CA SER A 123 -0.59 12.77 -6.94
C SER A 123 0.69 12.90 -6.08
N SER A 124 1.23 11.77 -5.60
CA SER A 124 2.36 11.72 -4.68
C SER A 124 2.11 12.43 -3.33
N GLU A 125 0.87 12.41 -2.87
CA GLU A 125 0.44 12.89 -1.56
C GLU A 125 -0.39 11.81 -0.86
N ILE A 126 -0.33 11.79 0.47
CA ILE A 126 -1.06 10.84 1.29
C ILE A 126 -2.20 11.55 2.00
N TYR A 127 -3.39 10.97 1.89
CA TYR A 127 -4.60 11.41 2.56
C TYR A 127 -5.13 10.31 3.46
N SER A 128 -5.65 10.71 4.62
CA SER A 128 -6.31 9.80 5.56
C SER A 128 -7.76 10.23 5.77
N THR A 129 -8.65 9.25 5.88
CA THR A 129 -10.05 9.46 6.24
C THR A 129 -10.60 8.20 6.91
N GLU A 130 -11.79 8.29 7.48
CA GLU A 130 -12.46 7.19 8.15
C GLU A 130 -13.92 7.13 7.73
N ASP A 131 -14.32 6.00 7.15
CA ASP A 131 -15.72 5.71 6.89
C ASP A 131 -16.35 5.08 8.13
N ASN A 132 -16.98 5.91 8.96
CA ASN A 132 -17.70 5.47 10.16
C ASN A 132 -19.18 5.12 9.88
N THR A 133 -19.62 5.08 8.62
CA THR A 133 -21.04 4.87 8.32
C THR A 133 -21.46 3.41 8.42
N CYS A 134 -22.70 3.21 8.90
CA CYS A 134 -23.29 1.89 9.02
C CYS A 134 -23.63 1.31 7.64
N PHE A 135 -23.82 0.00 7.60
CA PHE A 135 -24.34 -0.68 6.43
C PHE A 135 -25.70 -0.08 6.01
N GLY A 136 -25.88 0.25 4.73
CA GLY A 136 -27.08 0.88 4.19
C GLY A 136 -27.10 2.41 4.29
N GLU A 137 -26.14 3.01 5.00
CA GLU A 137 -25.99 4.47 5.07
C GLU A 137 -24.96 4.97 4.07
N GLN A 138 -25.21 6.15 3.50
CA GLN A 138 -24.23 6.85 2.69
C GLN A 138 -23.35 7.73 3.59
N PRO A 139 -22.02 7.68 3.46
CA PRO A 139 -21.14 8.66 4.08
C PRO A 139 -21.45 10.05 3.55
N SER A 140 -21.79 10.96 4.46
CA SER A 140 -21.66 12.39 4.18
C SER A 140 -20.20 12.67 3.84
N SER A 141 -19.95 13.48 2.79
CA SER A 141 -18.62 13.87 2.28
C SER A 141 -17.49 13.61 3.27
N LEU A 142 -16.70 12.55 3.03
CA LEU A 142 -15.61 12.17 3.91
C LEU A 142 -14.58 13.31 3.98
N GLU A 143 -14.24 13.74 5.20
CA GLU A 143 -13.17 14.72 5.41
C GLU A 143 -11.81 14.04 5.19
N LEU A 144 -10.96 14.68 4.39
CA LEU A 144 -9.63 14.18 4.07
C LEU A 144 -8.58 14.97 4.83
N VAL A 145 -7.81 14.28 5.66
CA VAL A 145 -6.66 14.85 6.35
C VAL A 145 -5.40 14.53 5.55
N LYS A 146 -4.79 15.58 4.99
CA LYS A 146 -3.55 15.48 4.22
C LYS A 146 -2.34 15.29 5.16
N ALA A 147 -1.47 14.35 4.82
CA ALA A 147 -0.18 14.18 5.46
C ALA A 147 0.75 15.37 5.14
N PRO A 148 1.54 15.88 6.10
CA PRO A 148 2.51 16.95 5.90
C PRO A 148 3.80 16.44 5.21
N LEU A 149 3.65 15.66 4.14
CA LEU A 149 4.73 15.10 3.33
C LEU A 149 4.57 15.53 1.87
N SER A 150 5.68 15.54 1.13
CA SER A 150 5.71 15.78 -0.32
C SER A 150 6.35 14.60 -1.03
N SER A 151 5.93 14.34 -2.27
CA SER A 151 6.46 13.22 -3.08
C SER A 151 6.32 11.87 -2.36
N ALA A 152 5.21 11.71 -1.63
CA ALA A 152 4.96 10.55 -0.79
C ALA A 152 4.27 9.44 -1.59
N ILE A 153 4.75 8.21 -1.46
CA ILE A 153 4.26 7.07 -2.22
C ILE A 153 4.18 5.81 -1.35
N GLN A 154 3.42 4.82 -1.85
CA GLN A 154 3.34 3.46 -1.31
C GLN A 154 2.96 3.38 0.18
N PRO A 155 1.89 4.05 0.67
CA PRO A 155 1.51 3.91 2.06
C PRO A 155 1.09 2.48 2.41
N ILE A 156 1.55 1.96 3.55
CA ILE A 156 1.15 0.66 4.12
C ILE A 156 0.75 0.83 5.59
N MET A 157 -0.44 0.34 5.95
CA MET A 157 -0.91 0.30 7.34
C MET A 157 -0.19 -0.77 8.16
N CYS A 158 0.06 -0.47 9.44
CA CYS A 158 0.48 -1.48 10.39
C CYS A 158 -0.67 -2.50 10.59
N PRO A 159 -0.40 -3.81 10.51
CA PRO A 159 -1.43 -4.84 10.46
C PRO A 159 -2.23 -4.98 11.77
N PHE A 160 -1.59 -4.74 12.91
CA PHE A 160 -2.21 -4.84 14.23
C PHE A 160 -2.63 -3.48 14.83
N ASN A 161 -2.24 -2.38 14.19
CA ASN A 161 -2.66 -1.04 14.59
C ASN A 161 -2.79 -0.12 13.36
N SER A 162 -4.03 0.06 12.89
CA SER A 162 -4.33 0.85 11.69
C SER A 162 -4.07 2.36 11.82
N ASP A 163 -3.73 2.86 13.01
CA ASP A 163 -3.32 4.25 13.20
C ASP A 163 -1.90 4.54 12.73
N PHE A 164 -1.08 3.51 12.56
CA PHE A 164 0.29 3.65 12.08
C PHE A 164 0.40 3.34 10.60
N ILE A 165 0.97 4.28 9.86
CA ILE A 165 1.26 4.17 8.44
C ILE A 165 2.77 4.27 8.24
N VAL A 166 3.31 3.46 7.35
CA VAL A 166 4.64 3.67 6.78
C VAL A 166 4.48 4.10 5.32
N CYS A 167 5.33 5.00 4.85
CA CYS A 167 5.40 5.36 3.44
C CYS A 167 6.81 5.77 3.05
N LEU A 168 7.03 5.95 1.75
CA LEU A 168 8.23 6.59 1.24
C LEU A 168 7.95 8.05 0.93
N SER A 169 8.94 8.91 1.15
CA SER A 169 8.96 10.30 0.72
C SER A 169 10.41 10.70 0.47
N ASN A 170 10.72 11.12 -0.75
CA ASN A 170 12.08 11.50 -1.18
C ASN A 170 13.14 10.44 -0.80
N GLU A 171 12.96 9.20 -1.27
CA GLU A 171 13.87 8.05 -1.05
C GLU A 171 14.08 7.65 0.43
N ASN A 172 13.26 8.20 1.33
CA ASN A 172 13.34 7.96 2.76
C ASN A 172 12.03 7.39 3.30
N ILE A 173 12.15 6.60 4.36
CA ILE A 173 11.02 6.00 5.06
C ILE A 173 10.48 6.98 6.09
N TYR A 174 9.17 7.15 6.12
CA TYR A 174 8.46 7.90 7.15
C TYR A 174 7.43 7.02 7.84
N ILE A 175 7.25 7.24 9.14
CA ILE A 175 6.17 6.65 9.93
C ILE A 175 5.23 7.75 10.38
N GLY A 176 3.95 7.60 10.03
CA GLY A 176 2.86 8.49 10.42
C GLY A 176 1.97 7.86 11.48
N TYR A 177 1.54 8.66 12.45
CA TYR A 177 0.46 8.36 13.37
C TYR A 177 -0.74 9.24 13.02
N ILE A 178 -1.79 8.61 12.51
CA ILE A 178 -2.95 9.29 11.91
C ILE A 178 -3.73 10.16 12.92
N PRO A 179 -4.04 9.70 14.15
CA PRO A 179 -4.88 10.46 15.07
C PRO A 179 -4.34 11.86 15.41
N THR A 180 -3.02 12.05 15.44
CA THR A 180 -2.39 13.36 15.70
C THR A 180 -1.73 13.96 14.46
N ASN A 181 -1.95 13.35 13.28
CA ASN A 181 -1.28 13.65 12.01
C ASN A 181 0.24 13.90 12.17
N THR A 182 0.89 13.09 13.00
CA THR A 182 2.31 13.24 13.35
C THR A 182 3.15 12.29 12.53
N TRP A 183 4.17 12.81 11.84
CA TRP A 183 5.03 12.05 10.95
C TRP A 183 6.49 12.22 11.33
N ILE A 184 7.20 11.10 11.43
CA ILE A 184 8.63 11.10 11.76
C ILE A 184 9.44 10.44 10.63
N PRO A 185 10.63 10.97 10.31
CA PRO A 185 11.55 10.28 9.43
C PRO A 185 12.14 9.08 10.16
N VAL A 186 12.13 7.91 9.52
CA VAL A 186 12.88 6.72 9.96
C VAL A 186 14.29 6.75 9.40
N THR A 187 14.45 7.24 8.17
CA THR A 187 15.73 7.45 7.50
C THR A 187 15.87 8.89 7.04
N ASN A 188 17.11 9.33 6.83
CA ASN A 188 17.41 10.70 6.38
C ASN A 188 18.64 10.72 5.46
N HIS A 189 18.55 10.00 4.34
CA HIS A 189 19.52 10.06 3.26
C HIS A 189 19.36 11.38 2.50
N THR A 190 20.47 11.99 2.15
CA THR A 190 20.46 13.19 1.30
C THR A 190 20.11 12.80 -0.14
N ASN A 191 19.29 13.61 -0.80
CA ASN A 191 18.94 13.41 -2.22
C ASN A 191 20.21 13.18 -3.06
N ASN A 192 20.14 12.25 -4.01
CA ASN A 192 21.24 11.88 -4.91
C ASN A 192 22.50 11.33 -4.22
N SER A 193 22.43 10.92 -2.94
CA SER A 193 23.55 10.25 -2.26
C SER A 193 23.89 8.88 -2.86
N GLY A 194 22.96 8.29 -3.62
CA GLY A 194 23.02 6.89 -4.03
C GLY A 194 22.65 5.92 -2.90
N LEU A 195 22.16 6.43 -1.77
CA LEU A 195 21.56 5.64 -0.69
C LEU A 195 20.06 5.88 -0.68
N SER A 196 19.28 4.81 -0.61
CA SER A 196 17.83 4.85 -0.42
C SER A 196 17.40 3.85 0.63
N ALA A 197 16.26 4.11 1.27
CA ALA A 197 15.70 3.20 2.25
C ALA A 197 14.26 2.88 1.89
N GLY A 198 13.93 1.58 1.92
CA GLY A 198 12.59 1.10 1.64
C GLY A 198 12.20 1.11 0.16
N PHE A 199 13.11 1.55 -0.72
CA PHE A 199 12.93 1.61 -2.16
C PHE A 199 13.85 0.58 -2.84
N PRO A 200 13.30 -0.51 -3.41
CA PRO A 200 14.12 -1.56 -4.02
C PRO A 200 14.91 -1.05 -5.24
N PRO A 201 16.09 -1.62 -5.55
CA PRO A 201 16.86 -1.19 -6.72
C PRO A 201 16.14 -1.52 -8.03
N PHE A 202 16.47 -0.78 -9.10
CA PHE A 202 15.79 -0.88 -10.40
C PHE A 202 15.61 -2.32 -10.92
N VAL A 203 16.68 -3.13 -10.88
CA VAL A 203 16.63 -4.56 -11.32
C VAL A 203 15.62 -5.37 -10.51
N VAL A 204 15.47 -5.10 -9.22
CA VAL A 204 14.52 -5.82 -8.37
C VAL A 204 13.07 -5.44 -8.69
N GLN A 205 12.84 -4.21 -9.15
CA GLN A 205 11.51 -3.77 -9.60
C GLN A 205 11.15 -4.38 -10.95
N GLU A 206 12.05 -4.34 -11.92
CA GLU A 206 11.79 -4.78 -13.31
C GLU A 206 11.85 -6.30 -13.48
N GLU A 207 12.81 -6.98 -12.85
CA GLU A 207 13.08 -8.40 -13.12
C GLU A 207 12.44 -9.34 -12.07
N PHE A 208 12.01 -8.80 -10.92
CA PHE A 208 11.53 -9.59 -9.79
C PHE A 208 10.18 -9.11 -9.22
N ASP A 209 9.56 -8.10 -9.82
CA ASP A 209 8.25 -7.55 -9.43
C ASP A 209 8.16 -7.20 -7.93
N ARG A 210 9.24 -6.66 -7.34
CA ARG A 210 9.22 -6.15 -5.95
C ARG A 210 9.42 -4.65 -5.92
N TYR A 211 8.36 -3.95 -5.55
CA TYR A 211 8.31 -2.49 -5.50
C TYR A 211 8.40 -1.90 -4.09
N VAL A 212 8.31 -2.75 -3.05
CA VAL A 212 8.35 -2.34 -1.64
C VAL A 212 9.57 -2.93 -0.94
N GLY A 213 10.27 -2.11 -0.16
CA GLY A 213 11.45 -2.48 0.62
C GLY A 213 11.27 -2.36 2.14
N TYR A 214 10.04 -2.37 2.65
CA TYR A 214 9.77 -2.35 4.09
C TYR A 214 8.56 -3.21 4.45
N TRP A 215 8.60 -3.77 5.66
CA TRP A 215 7.66 -4.78 6.14
C TRP A 215 7.40 -4.57 7.63
N TRP A 216 6.14 -4.25 7.96
CA TRP A 216 5.69 -4.20 9.35
C TRP A 216 5.83 -5.58 9.99
N ARG A 217 6.31 -5.61 11.23
CA ARG A 217 6.15 -6.79 12.07
C ARG A 217 4.64 -7.02 12.31
N PRO A 218 4.13 -8.25 12.18
CA PRO A 218 2.69 -8.52 12.27
C PRO A 218 2.12 -8.39 13.68
N THR A 219 2.98 -8.44 14.69
CA THR A 219 2.60 -8.38 16.10
C THR A 219 3.44 -7.36 16.86
N MET A 220 2.93 -6.88 18.00
CA MET A 220 3.69 -6.09 18.97
C MET A 220 4.78 -6.97 19.60
N THR A 221 5.97 -6.42 19.89
CA THR A 221 6.99 -7.17 20.63
C THR A 221 6.58 -7.35 22.09
N ASN A 222 7.18 -8.33 22.77
CA ASN A 222 6.97 -8.54 24.22
C ASN A 222 7.32 -7.29 25.04
N ASP A 223 8.27 -6.49 24.56
CA ASP A 223 8.69 -5.23 25.19
C ASP A 223 7.86 -4.01 24.74
N HIS A 224 6.71 -4.23 24.09
CA HIS A 224 5.79 -3.22 23.58
C HIS A 224 6.41 -2.25 22.56
N TYR A 225 7.27 -2.76 21.69
CA TYR A 225 7.77 -2.02 20.53
C TYR A 225 6.99 -2.36 19.26
N TYR A 226 6.71 -1.33 18.48
CA TYR A 226 6.43 -1.48 17.06
C TYR A 226 7.76 -1.71 16.33
N GLN A 227 7.75 -2.57 15.31
CA GLN A 227 8.93 -2.84 14.50
C GLN A 227 8.60 -2.81 13.01
N LEU A 228 9.49 -2.18 12.25
CA LEU A 228 9.47 -2.12 10.80
C LEU A 228 10.81 -2.62 10.29
N LEU A 229 10.81 -3.77 9.63
CA LEU A 229 11.96 -4.24 8.85
C LEU A 229 12.03 -3.42 7.57
N TYR A 230 13.21 -2.99 7.16
CA TYR A 230 13.41 -2.33 5.89
C TYR A 230 14.76 -2.65 5.27
N GLU A 231 14.79 -2.54 3.95
CA GLU A 231 15.97 -2.61 3.11
C GLU A 231 16.58 -1.22 2.97
N GLU A 232 17.87 -1.09 3.25
CA GLU A 232 18.68 0.05 2.85
C GLU A 232 19.54 -0.37 1.65
N VAL A 233 19.46 0.41 0.58
CA VAL A 233 20.10 0.14 -0.70
C VAL A 233 21.23 1.15 -0.92
N ASP A 234 22.37 0.66 -1.36
CA ASP A 234 23.51 1.47 -1.78
C ASP A 234 23.83 1.21 -3.25
N GLU A 235 23.55 2.20 -4.08
CA GLU A 235 23.75 2.18 -5.51
C GLU A 235 24.98 2.99 -5.94
N ARG A 236 25.84 3.44 -5.01
CA ARG A 236 26.98 4.32 -5.33
C ARG A 236 27.98 3.71 -6.32
N ASN A 237 28.11 2.39 -6.32
CA ASN A 237 28.97 1.64 -7.25
C ASN A 237 28.28 1.23 -8.55
N VAL A 238 26.97 1.47 -8.68
CA VAL A 238 26.20 1.16 -9.88
C VAL A 238 26.53 2.17 -10.97
N ALA A 239 26.72 1.68 -12.19
CA ALA A 239 26.95 2.51 -13.36
C ALA A 239 25.80 3.52 -13.57
N VAL A 240 26.14 4.74 -13.97
CA VAL A 240 25.17 5.79 -14.27
C VAL A 240 25.01 5.91 -15.78
N THR A 241 23.79 5.75 -16.26
CA THR A 241 23.41 5.89 -17.66
C THR A 241 22.54 7.14 -17.82
N ARG A 242 22.71 7.85 -18.94
CA ARG A 242 21.88 9.00 -19.29
C ARG A 242 20.69 8.54 -20.11
N LEU A 243 19.50 8.68 -19.53
CA LEU A 243 18.25 8.42 -20.23
C LEU A 243 17.67 9.75 -20.73
N PHE A 244 17.08 9.71 -21.92
CA PHE A 244 16.41 10.85 -22.52
C PHE A 244 14.90 10.66 -22.36
N HIS A 245 14.24 11.54 -21.62
CA HIS A 245 12.78 11.56 -21.51
C HIS A 245 12.20 12.48 -22.61
N GLY A 246 11.43 11.91 -23.53
CA GLY A 246 11.09 12.53 -24.81
C GLY A 246 9.84 13.43 -24.86
N GLU A 247 9.14 13.69 -23.75
CA GLU A 247 7.89 14.47 -23.79
C GLU A 247 7.88 15.70 -22.86
N PHE A 248 7.34 16.79 -23.40
CA PHE A 248 7.02 18.11 -22.81
C PHE A 248 7.89 18.58 -21.62
N GLY A 249 9.11 19.02 -21.93
CA GLY A 249 10.05 19.61 -20.96
C GLY A 249 11.19 18.68 -20.55
N GLY A 250 11.24 17.47 -21.10
CA GLY A 250 12.26 16.45 -20.81
C GLY A 250 13.69 16.86 -21.15
N GLY A 251 14.59 16.60 -20.20
CA GLY A 251 16.03 16.71 -20.35
C GLY A 251 16.72 15.35 -20.28
N TRP A 252 18.05 15.38 -20.23
CA TRP A 252 18.84 14.20 -19.89
C TRP A 252 18.79 13.96 -18.39
N GLU A 253 18.35 12.78 -17.98
CA GLU A 253 18.37 12.36 -16.57
C GLU A 253 19.43 11.27 -16.37
N ASN A 254 20.17 11.40 -15.28
CA ASN A 254 21.14 10.40 -14.87
C ASN A 254 20.40 9.33 -14.07
N GLN A 255 20.32 8.11 -14.60
CA GLN A 255 19.73 6.95 -13.96
C GLN A 255 20.83 5.97 -13.56
N ARG A 256 20.79 5.46 -12.33
CA ARG A 256 21.63 4.32 -11.94
C ARG A 256 21.07 3.06 -12.60
N TYR A 257 21.87 2.43 -13.46
CA TYR A 257 21.45 1.32 -14.30
C TYR A 257 22.56 0.27 -14.36
N PRO A 258 22.40 -0.88 -13.68
CA PRO A 258 23.40 -1.94 -13.69
C PRO A 258 23.40 -2.65 -15.04
N ILE A 259 24.46 -2.43 -15.81
CA ILE A 259 24.69 -3.13 -17.07
C ILE A 259 25.17 -4.56 -16.75
N ALA A 260 24.77 -5.54 -17.55
CA ALA A 260 25.21 -6.92 -17.37
C ALA A 260 26.76 -7.02 -17.26
N GLY A 261 27.25 -7.68 -16.21
CA GLY A 261 28.67 -7.80 -15.92
C GLY A 261 29.30 -6.65 -15.13
N THR A 262 28.51 -5.65 -14.72
CA THR A 262 28.93 -4.56 -13.81
C THR A 262 28.34 -4.74 -12.41
N GLU A 263 28.78 -3.91 -11.45
CA GLU A 263 28.30 -3.96 -10.07
C GLU A 263 26.80 -3.64 -9.96
N ASN A 264 26.07 -4.46 -9.20
CA ASN A 264 24.69 -4.16 -8.79
C ASN A 264 24.66 -3.27 -7.55
N ALA A 265 23.46 -2.78 -7.24
CA ALA A 265 23.18 -2.17 -5.95
C ALA A 265 23.41 -3.18 -4.82
N SER A 266 23.93 -2.71 -3.68
CA SER A 266 24.06 -3.56 -2.49
C SER A 266 22.92 -3.31 -1.52
N SER A 267 22.28 -4.38 -1.06
CA SER A 267 21.16 -4.32 -0.10
C SER A 267 21.60 -4.77 1.29
N ASN A 268 21.11 -4.07 2.31
CA ASN A 268 21.26 -4.46 3.71
C ASN A 268 19.92 -4.32 4.46
N LEU A 269 19.72 -5.14 5.48
CA LEU A 269 18.49 -5.15 6.27
C LEU A 269 18.68 -4.44 7.62
N LYS A 270 17.69 -3.63 7.98
CA LYS A 270 17.64 -2.89 9.24
C LYS A 270 16.22 -2.95 9.82
N ILE A 271 16.10 -2.77 11.13
CA ILE A 271 14.81 -2.67 11.82
C ILE A 271 14.72 -1.29 12.46
N CYS A 272 13.66 -0.56 12.16
CA CYS A 272 13.24 0.58 12.98
C CYS A 272 12.31 0.07 14.08
N GLN A 273 12.58 0.41 15.33
CA GLN A 273 11.69 0.13 16.45
C GLN A 273 11.35 1.39 17.22
N PHE A 274 10.11 1.48 17.70
CA PHE A 274 9.62 2.64 18.44
C PHE A 274 8.47 2.25 19.36
N LYS A 275 8.10 3.17 20.26
CA LYS A 275 6.93 3.05 21.13
C LYS A 275 5.96 4.21 20.88
N LEU A 276 4.70 3.98 21.21
CA LEU A 276 3.70 5.03 21.35
C LEU A 276 3.60 5.37 22.84
N ASP A 277 3.79 6.64 23.20
CA ASP A 277 3.58 7.08 24.58
C ASP A 277 2.09 7.30 24.90
N SER A 278 1.77 7.54 26.17
CA SER A 278 0.39 7.75 26.63
C SER A 278 -0.27 9.02 26.08
N MET A 279 0.49 9.92 25.47
CA MET A 279 0.00 11.16 24.85
C MET A 279 -0.19 10.99 23.32
N GLY A 280 0.02 9.79 22.78
CA GLY A 280 -0.10 9.54 21.35
C GLY A 280 1.09 10.05 20.54
N LYS A 281 2.26 10.21 21.16
CA LYS A 281 3.50 10.60 20.47
C LYS A 281 4.44 9.41 20.29
N ILE A 282 5.05 9.35 19.11
CA ILE A 282 6.08 8.36 18.80
C ILE A 282 7.35 8.68 19.60
N SER A 283 7.83 7.71 20.36
CA SER A 283 8.99 7.81 21.26
C SER A 283 9.91 6.60 21.11
N ASN A 284 11.11 6.68 21.71
CA ASN A 284 12.10 5.61 21.73
C ASN A 284 12.43 5.02 20.36
N VAL A 285 12.50 5.88 19.33
CA VAL A 285 12.83 5.49 17.96
C VAL A 285 14.30 5.04 17.91
N GLN A 286 14.53 3.82 17.44
CA GLN A 286 15.85 3.21 17.35
C GLN A 286 15.98 2.44 16.05
N THR A 287 17.15 2.53 15.42
CA THR A 287 17.52 1.70 14.28
C THR A 287 18.43 0.57 14.75
N LEU A 288 18.01 -0.66 14.52
CA LEU A 288 18.80 -1.86 14.71
C LEU A 288 19.34 -2.30 13.34
N ALA A 289 20.64 -2.56 13.27
CA ALA A 289 21.29 -3.04 12.07
C ALA A 289 22.04 -4.34 12.36
N LEU A 290 22.31 -5.12 11.31
CA LEU A 290 23.24 -6.25 11.40
C LEU A 290 24.62 -5.75 11.84
N ARG A 291 25.35 -6.57 12.61
CA ARG A 291 26.71 -6.23 13.10
C ARG A 291 27.71 -6.04 11.96
N SER A 292 27.45 -6.69 10.83
CA SER A 292 28.22 -6.60 9.59
C SER A 292 27.26 -6.50 8.40
N PRO A 293 27.70 -5.99 7.23
CA PRO A 293 26.87 -5.97 6.03
C PRO A 293 26.38 -7.37 5.64
N LEU A 294 25.15 -7.47 5.11
CA LEU A 294 24.54 -8.74 4.70
C LEU A 294 25.43 -9.58 3.78
N LYS A 295 26.13 -8.95 2.82
CA LYS A 295 27.07 -9.59 1.89
C LYS A 295 28.24 -10.31 2.59
N GLN A 296 28.61 -9.93 3.82
CA GLN A 296 29.64 -10.65 4.58
C GLN A 296 29.10 -11.96 5.19
N TYR A 297 27.83 -11.98 5.59
CA TYR A 297 27.18 -13.20 6.07
C TYR A 297 26.80 -14.14 4.93
N LEU A 298 26.43 -13.58 3.78
CA LEU A 298 26.03 -14.30 2.58
C LEU A 298 26.87 -13.82 1.37
N PRO A 299 28.10 -14.34 1.18
CA PRO A 299 29.02 -13.85 0.15
C PRO A 299 28.51 -13.96 -1.29
N ASN A 300 27.66 -14.95 -1.55
CA ASN A 300 27.08 -15.20 -2.88
C ASN A 300 25.71 -14.54 -3.08
N PHE A 301 25.22 -13.78 -2.10
CA PHE A 301 23.97 -13.06 -2.21
C PHE A 301 24.15 -11.81 -3.07
N GLU A 302 23.27 -11.65 -4.06
CA GLU A 302 23.27 -10.50 -4.97
C GLU A 302 21.97 -9.71 -4.91
N TYR A 303 20.81 -10.38 -4.85
CA TYR A 303 19.49 -9.73 -4.91
C TYR A 303 18.60 -10.12 -3.73
N LEU A 304 18.06 -9.12 -3.03
CA LEU A 304 16.97 -9.33 -2.07
C LEU A 304 15.65 -9.44 -2.83
N VAL A 305 15.25 -10.67 -3.19
CA VAL A 305 14.05 -10.88 -4.02
C VAL A 305 12.77 -10.74 -3.21
N ARG A 306 12.69 -11.31 -2.02
CA ARG A 306 11.57 -11.18 -1.07
C ARG A 306 12.09 -11.13 0.36
N ALA A 307 11.35 -10.45 1.21
CA ALA A 307 11.55 -10.43 2.65
C ALA A 307 10.20 -10.21 3.33
N GLY A 308 10.15 -10.43 4.63
CA GLY A 308 8.94 -10.30 5.43
C GLY A 308 9.16 -10.85 6.83
N TRP A 309 8.06 -11.06 7.53
CA TRP A 309 8.04 -11.62 8.87
C TRP A 309 7.27 -12.94 8.88
N THR A 310 7.63 -13.82 9.79
CA THR A 310 6.77 -14.92 10.24
C THR A 310 5.48 -14.36 10.85
N PRO A 311 4.33 -15.08 10.81
CA PRO A 311 3.06 -14.57 11.32
C PRO A 311 3.08 -14.17 12.81
N ASP A 312 3.90 -14.83 13.63
CA ASP A 312 4.09 -14.50 15.04
C ASP A 312 5.13 -13.39 15.27
N GLY A 313 5.89 -13.03 14.23
CA GLY A 313 6.91 -11.98 14.26
C GLY A 313 8.22 -12.40 14.93
N ASN A 314 8.51 -13.71 14.98
CA ASN A 314 9.78 -14.26 15.47
C ASN A 314 10.81 -14.45 14.35
#